data_AF-A0AAJ2NQR9-F1
#
_entry.id   AF-A0AAJ2NQR9-F1
#
_cell.length_a   1.000
_cell.length_b   1.000
_cell.length_c   1.000
_cell.angle_alpha   90.00
_cell.angle_beta   90.00
_cell.angle_gamma   90.00
#
_symmetry.space_group_name_H-M   'P 1'
#
loop_
_entity.id
_entity.type
_entity.pdbx_description
1 polymer ?
#
loop_
_entity_poly.entity_id
_entity_poly.type
_entity_poly.pdbx_seq_one_letter_code
_entity_poly.pdbx_strand_id
1 'polypeptide(L)'
;MSMCPACNGLTTLHITCEYCGQNVTIYGRTSDYQDDYSAYEEYDVTSAQSIQTQSTQTESEGCTHYVGCENCRTSYTYSFIEVDYNT
;
A
#
# COMPACT_ATOMS: atom_id res chain seq x y z
N MET A 1 0.58 7.55 15.33
CA MET A 1 1.22 6.48 14.54
C MET A 1 0.51 6.48 13.21
N SER A 2 1.25 6.69 12.13
CA SER A 2 0.73 6.62 10.77
C SER A 2 0.47 5.15 10.43
N MET A 3 -0.71 4.84 9.86
CA MET A 3 -1.06 3.49 9.46
C MET A 3 -1.70 3.49 8.08
N CYS A 4 -1.35 2.50 7.27
CA CYS A 4 -2.01 2.24 6.00
C CYS A 4 -3.46 1.77 6.24
N PRO A 5 -4.48 2.40 5.62
CA PRO A 5 -5.89 2.01 5.80
C PRO A 5 -6.23 0.65 5.18
N ALA A 6 -5.40 0.14 4.25
CA ALA A 6 -5.57 -1.17 3.64
C ALA A 6 -4.93 -2.31 4.46
N CYS A 7 -3.94 -1.97 5.30
CA CYS A 7 -3.32 -2.94 6.20
C CYS A 7 -4.26 -3.27 7.37
N ASN A 8 -4.15 -4.50 7.88
CA ASN A 8 -4.87 -4.99 9.06
C ASN A 8 -6.41 -4.89 9.01
N GLY A 9 -7.01 -4.71 7.82
CA GLY A 9 -8.47 -4.60 7.67
C GLY A 9 -9.08 -3.45 8.48
N LEU A 10 -8.31 -2.40 8.77
CA LEU A 10 -8.72 -1.28 9.63
C LEU A 10 -9.90 -0.49 9.06
N THR A 11 -10.07 -0.52 7.73
CA THR A 11 -11.11 0.20 7.01
C THR A 11 -11.66 -0.65 5.87
N THR A 12 -12.97 -0.53 5.59
CA THR A 12 -13.56 -1.03 4.35
C THR A 12 -13.27 -0.04 3.21
N LEU A 13 -12.36 -0.42 2.31
CA LEU A 13 -12.00 0.39 1.15
C LEU A 13 -12.82 -0.02 -0.07
N HIS A 14 -13.50 0.95 -0.68
CA HIS A 14 -14.23 0.76 -1.94
C HIS A 14 -13.43 1.38 -3.08
N ILE A 15 -12.57 0.57 -3.69
CA ILE A 15 -11.79 0.95 -4.87
C ILE A 15 -12.38 0.27 -6.09
N THR A 16 -12.52 1.02 -7.18
CA THR A 16 -13.01 0.51 -8.46
C THR A 16 -11.87 0.34 -9.45
N CYS A 17 -11.99 -0.67 -10.31
CA CYS A 17 -11.07 -0.94 -11.38
C CYS A 17 -11.17 0.16 -12.44
N GLU A 18 -10.05 0.78 -12.79
CA GLU A 18 -10.00 1.83 -13.82
C GLU A 18 -10.40 1.35 -15.22
N TYR A 19 -10.32 0.03 -15.46
CA TYR A 19 -10.62 -0.57 -16.77
C TYR A 19 -12.08 -1.00 -16.95
N CYS A 20 -12.75 -1.46 -15.88
CA CYS A 20 -14.11 -2.01 -15.99
C CYS A 20 -15.11 -1.51 -14.93
N GLY A 21 -14.66 -0.67 -14.00
CA GLY A 21 -15.52 -0.05 -12.98
C GLY A 21 -16.00 -0.98 -11.86
N GLN A 22 -15.67 -2.28 -11.90
CA GLN A 22 -15.99 -3.23 -10.84
C GLN A 22 -15.05 -3.07 -9.63
N ASN A 23 -15.46 -3.55 -8.46
CA ASN A 23 -14.61 -3.53 -7.28
C ASN A 23 -13.32 -4.31 -7.52
N VAL A 24 -12.23 -3.84 -6.91
CA VAL A 24 -10.96 -4.55 -6.88
C VAL A 24 -10.70 -5.18 -5.51
N THR A 25 -9.98 -6.29 -5.54
CA THR A 25 -9.42 -6.93 -4.36
C THR A 25 -8.08 -6.30 -4.05
N ILE A 26 -7.88 -5.89 -2.80
CA ILE A 26 -6.59 -5.40 -2.29
C ILE A 26 -5.86 -6.59 -1.68
N TYR A 27 -4.65 -6.85 -2.18
CA TYR A 27 -3.77 -7.91 -1.68
C TYR A 27 -2.73 -7.31 -0.71
N GLY A 28 -1.69 -8.08 -0.39
CA GLY A 28 -0.60 -7.64 0.48
C GLY A 28 0.19 -6.47 -0.09
N ARG A 29 1.08 -5.93 0.75
CA ARG A 29 2.06 -4.93 0.32
C ARG A 29 2.96 -5.56 -0.75
N THR A 30 3.48 -4.76 -1.67
CA THR A 30 4.41 -5.28 -2.69
C THR A 30 5.65 -5.90 -2.05
N SER A 31 6.11 -5.36 -0.90
CA SER A 31 7.21 -5.90 -0.10
C SER A 31 6.94 -7.32 0.40
N ASP A 32 5.68 -7.67 0.72
CA ASP A 32 5.33 -8.98 1.30
C ASP A 32 5.59 -10.15 0.34
N TYR A 33 5.85 -9.87 -0.94
CA TYR A 33 6.06 -10.86 -2.00
C TYR A 33 7.50 -10.92 -2.54
N GLN A 34 8.47 -10.24 -1.90
CA GLN A 34 9.85 -10.22 -2.40
C GLN A 34 10.60 -11.54 -2.18
N ASP A 35 10.35 -12.21 -1.06
CA ASP A 35 10.94 -13.50 -0.70
C ASP A 35 9.94 -14.33 0.15
N ASP A 36 10.24 -15.61 0.37
CA ASP A 36 9.42 -16.59 1.10
C ASP A 36 9.08 -16.14 2.54
N TYR A 37 9.86 -15.21 3.10
CA TYR A 37 9.69 -14.70 4.47
C TYR A 37 9.34 -13.21 4.54
N SER A 38 9.27 -12.49 3.41
CA SER A 38 9.08 -11.04 3.42
C SER A 38 7.75 -10.60 4.05
N ALA A 39 6.71 -11.43 4.00
CA ALA A 39 5.44 -11.18 4.68
C ALA A 39 5.55 -11.13 6.22
N TYR A 40 6.63 -11.69 6.79
CA TYR A 40 6.92 -11.68 8.23
C TYR A 40 7.94 -10.61 8.62
N GLU A 41 8.55 -9.93 7.66
CA GLU A 41 9.49 -8.85 7.94
C GLU A 41 8.74 -7.69 8.60
N GLU A 42 9.37 -7.10 9.61
CA GLU A 42 8.83 -5.95 10.29
C GLU A 42 8.68 -4.80 9.30
N TYR A 43 7.58 -4.07 9.44
CA TYR A 43 7.43 -2.84 8.67
C TYR A 43 8.42 -1.83 9.22
N ASP A 44 9.48 -1.59 8.47
CA ASP A 44 10.49 -0.63 8.86
C ASP A 44 9.93 0.79 8.68
N VAL A 45 9.24 1.29 9.73
CA VAL A 45 8.71 2.66 9.81
C VAL A 45 9.84 3.71 9.74
N THR A 46 11.10 3.28 9.75
CA THR A 46 12.31 4.09 9.72
C THR A 46 12.77 4.46 8.31
N SER A 47 12.15 3.94 7.24
CA SER A 47 12.44 4.39 5.86
C SER A 47 12.11 5.88 5.62
N ALA A 48 11.38 6.53 6.53
CA ALA A 48 11.24 7.99 6.57
C ALA A 48 12.51 8.74 7.02
N GLN A 49 13.55 8.05 7.52
CA GLN A 49 14.75 8.67 8.10
C GLN A 49 16.09 8.24 7.47
N SER A 50 16.14 7.25 6.58
CA SER A 50 17.39 6.88 5.90
C SER A 50 17.41 7.40 4.45
N ILE A 51 18.28 8.40 4.25
CA ILE A 51 18.76 8.97 2.98
C ILE A 51 17.90 10.13 2.44
N GLN A 52 17.87 11.23 3.21
CA GLN A 52 17.83 12.56 2.62
C GLN A 52 19.15 12.84 1.90
N THR A 53 19.19 12.58 0.60
CA THR A 53 20.07 13.32 -0.31
C THR A 53 19.23 13.92 -1.42
N GLN A 54 18.86 15.19 -1.22
CA GLN A 54 18.57 16.23 -2.22
C GLN A 54 17.77 15.73 -3.45
N SER A 55 16.48 16.01 -3.57
CA SER A 55 16.01 17.33 -3.96
C SER A 55 14.52 17.22 -4.32
N THR A 56 13.80 18.33 -4.17
CA THR A 56 12.38 18.54 -4.53
C THR A 56 11.35 17.96 -3.57
N GLN A 57 10.38 18.81 -3.24
CA GLN A 57 9.21 18.52 -2.42
C GLN A 57 8.39 17.39 -3.04
N THR A 58 7.54 16.78 -2.21
CA THR A 58 6.50 15.78 -2.52
C THR A 58 7.00 14.36 -2.69
N GLU A 59 7.05 13.57 -1.61
CA GLU A 59 6.63 12.15 -1.58
C GLU A 59 6.45 11.78 -0.10
N SER A 60 5.21 11.84 0.41
CA SER A 60 4.85 10.92 1.48
C SER A 60 4.78 9.55 0.80
N GLU A 61 5.86 8.77 0.88
CA GLU A 61 5.96 7.42 0.33
C GLU A 61 4.83 6.56 0.90
N GLY A 62 3.74 6.40 0.13
CA GLY A 62 2.56 5.67 0.58
C GLY A 62 2.82 4.16 0.68
N CYS A 63 2.02 3.48 1.50
CA CYS A 63 2.08 2.02 1.60
C CYS A 63 1.55 1.39 0.30
N THR A 64 2.41 0.69 -0.45
CA THR A 64 2.09 0.20 -1.80
C THR A 64 1.64 -1.25 -1.78
N HIS A 65 0.46 -1.53 -2.36
CA HIS A 65 -0.16 -2.85 -2.39
C HIS A 65 -0.37 -3.34 -3.83
N TYR A 66 -0.37 -4.66 -4.01
CA TYR A 66 -0.95 -5.24 -5.21
C TYR A 66 -2.47 -5.17 -5.12
N VAL A 67 -3.11 -4.77 -6.22
CA VAL A 67 -4.57 -4.78 -6.39
C VAL A 67 -4.93 -5.52 -7.66
N GLY A 68 -6.05 -6.22 -7.65
CA GLY A 68 -6.50 -6.98 -8.80
C GLY A 68 -8.01 -6.96 -8.97
N CYS A 69 -8.44 -6.89 -10.23
CA CYS A 69 -9.83 -7.01 -10.60
C CYS A 69 -10.12 -8.42 -11.10
N GLU A 70 -10.98 -9.15 -10.41
CA GLU A 70 -11.39 -10.50 -10.81
C GLU A 70 -12.26 -10.50 -12.09
N ASN A 71 -12.93 -9.38 -12.37
CA ASN A 71 -13.82 -9.27 -13.53
C ASN A 71 -13.06 -9.16 -14.86
N CYS A 72 -12.09 -8.24 -14.97
CA CYS A 72 -11.32 -8.05 -16.20
C CYS A 72 -9.90 -8.65 -16.14
N ARG A 73 -9.51 -9.25 -15.00
CA ARG A 73 -8.21 -9.90 -14.77
C ARG A 73 -7.01 -8.97 -14.91
N THR A 74 -7.19 -7.68 -14.64
CA THR A 74 -6.10 -6.71 -14.55
C THR A 74 -5.55 -6.66 -13.14
N SER A 75 -4.22 -6.56 -13.01
CA SER A 75 -3.53 -6.33 -11.74
C SER A 75 -2.59 -5.14 -11.88
N TYR A 76 -2.50 -4.32 -10.83
CA TYR A 76 -1.64 -3.15 -10.76
C TYR A 76 -1.25 -2.87 -9.31
N THR A 77 -0.37 -1.90 -9.10
CA THR A 77 0.00 -1.43 -7.76
C THR A 77 -0.81 -0.19 -7.40
N TYR A 78 -1.21 -0.08 -6.13
CA TYR A 78 -1.88 1.11 -5.60
C TYR A 78 -1.19 1.55 -4.31
N SER A 79 -0.81 2.83 -4.24
CA SER A 79 -0.14 3.42 -3.07
C SER A 79 -1.17 4.12 -2.18
N PHE A 80 -1.36 3.61 -0.98
CA PHE A 80 -2.22 4.19 0.03
C PHE A 80 -1.48 5.26 0.82
N ILE A 81 -2.11 6.43 0.96
CA ILE A 81 -1.63 7.45 1.89
C ILE A 81 -1.90 6.92 3.30
N GLU A 82 -0.84 6.83 4.10
CA GLU A 82 -0.98 6.46 5.49
C GLU A 82 -1.62 7.60 6.29
N VAL A 83 -2.45 7.25 7.26
CA VAL A 83 -3.20 8.21 8.06
C VAL A 83 -2.83 8.07 9.54
N ASP A 84 -2.66 9.21 10.21
CA ASP A 84 -2.47 9.22 11.66
C ASP A 84 -3.77 8.87 12.37
N TYR A 85 -3.76 7.76 13.09
CA TYR A 85 -4.82 7.44 14.04
C TYR A 85 -4.49 8.11 15.38
N ASN A 86 -5.30 9.09 15.77
CA ASN A 86 -5.26 9.64 17.13
C ASN A 86 -5.87 8.61 18.09
N THR A 87 -5.02 7.91 18.84
CA THR A 87 -5.40 7.15 20.05
C THR A 87 -5.51 8.08 21.25
#